data_AF-A0A962ETM5-F1
#
_entry.id   AF-A0A962ETM5-F1
#
_cell.length_a   1.000
_cell.length_b   1.000
_cell.length_c   1.000
_cell.angle_alpha   90.00
_cell.angle_beta   90.00
_cell.angle_gamma   90.00
#
_symmetry.space_group_name_H-M   'P 1'
#
loop_
_entity.id
_entity.type
_entity.pdbx_description
1 polymer ?
#
loop_
_entity_poly.entity_id
_entity_poly.type
_entity_poly.pdbx_seq_one_letter_code
_entity_poly.pdbx_strand_id
1 'polypeptide(L)' 'VTVRYVDGKPAEVTRIVLSTQHMDPKWTSQKVREVVEPYVREALGDLRIADDCIWYVNP' A
#
# COMPACT_ATOMS: atom_id res chain seq x y z
N VAL A 1 1.22 6.35 -3.94
CA VAL A 1 0.14 5.45 -4.41
C VAL A 1 -0.08 5.72 -5.89
N THR A 2 -0.23 4.68 -6.71
CA THR A 2 -0.55 4.78 -8.14
C THR A 2 -1.92 4.16 -8.39
N VAL A 3 -2.84 4.93 -8.99
CA VAL A 3 -4.24 4.55 -9.20
C VAL A 3 -4.51 4.41 -10.69
N ARG A 4 -5.21 3.35 -11.09
CA ARG A 4 -5.76 3.22 -12.45
C ARG A 4 -7.12 3.89 -12.51
N TYR A 5 -7.32 4.73 -13.51
CA TYR A 5 -8.61 5.36 -13.79
C TYR A 5 -9.29 4.68 -14.97
N VAL A 6 -10.62 4.59 -14.91
CA VAL A 6 -11.51 4.13 -15.99
C VAL A 6 -12.63 5.16 -16.11
N ASP A 7 -12.89 5.66 -17.32
CA ASP A 7 -13.92 6.67 -17.60
C ASP A 7 -13.86 7.90 -16.69
N GLY A 8 -12.64 8.37 -16.41
CA GLY A 8 -12.40 9.54 -15.56
C GLY A 8 -12.61 9.31 -14.06
N LYS A 9 -12.88 8.08 -13.62
CA LYS A 9 -13.07 7.71 -12.21
C LYS A 9 -11.98 6.75 -11.71
N PRO A 10 -11.57 6.83 -10.42
CA PRO A 10 -10.59 5.91 -9.86
C PRO A 10 -11.19 4.51 -9.78
N ALA A 11 -10.50 3.52 -10.35
CA ALA A 11 -10.99 2.14 -10.45
C ALA A 11 -10.31 1.19 -9.46
N GLU A 12 -8.99 1.33 -9.28
CA GLU A 12 -8.20 0.54 -8.32
C GLU A 12 -6.79 1.10 -8.10
N VAL A 13 -6.17 0.74 -6.98
CA VAL A 13 -4.74 0.97 -6.72
C VAL A 13 -3.91 -0.14 -7.36
N THR A 14 -2.92 0.24 -8.19
CA THR A 14 -2.04 -0.70 -8.90
C THR A 14 -0.64 -0.79 -8.30
N ARG A 15 -0.18 0.26 -7.59
CA ARG A 15 1.12 0.28 -6.91
C ARG A 15 1.05 1.06 -5.61
N ILE A 16 1.70 0.54 -4.58
CA ILE A 16 1.87 1.20 -3.29
C ILE A 16 3.35 1.24 -2.97
N VAL A 17 3.86 2.45 -2.71
CA VAL A 17 5.20 2.65 -2.15
C VAL A 17 4.99 3.23 -0.77
N LEU A 18 5.53 2.57 0.24
CA LEU A 18 5.42 2.96 1.62
C LEU A 18 6.82 2.94 2.25
N SER A 19 7.22 4.07 2.80
CA SER A 19 8.45 4.21 3.57
C SER A 19 8.10 4.79 4.92
N THR A 20 8.37 4.05 5.99
CA THR A 20 8.11 4.51 7.36
C THR A 20 9.25 4.12 8.29
N GLN A 21 9.49 4.98 9.28
CA GLN A 21 10.44 4.71 10.35
C GLN A 21 9.87 3.65 11.30
N HIS A 22 10.74 2.77 11.81
CA HIS A 22 10.43 1.82 12.87
C HIS A 22 11.63 1.71 13.82
N MET A 23 11.35 1.37 15.09
CA MET A 23 12.36 1.34 16.15
C MET A 23 13.16 0.03 16.18
N ASP A 24 12.57 -1.08 15.74
CA ASP A 24 13.24 -2.37 15.71
C ASP A 24 14.02 -2.53 14.40
N PRO A 25 15.36 -2.58 14.44
CA PRO A 25 16.17 -2.72 13.23
C PRO A 25 16.07 -4.10 12.58
N LYS A 26 15.45 -5.09 13.25
CA LYS A 26 15.27 -6.45 12.72
C LYS A 26 14.00 -6.61 11.89
N TRP A 27 13.14 -5.59 11.82
CA TRP A 27 11.92 -5.66 11.02
C TRP A 27 12.27 -5.75 9.53
N THR A 28 11.74 -6.77 8.87
CA THR A 28 11.78 -6.91 7.42
C THR A 28 10.68 -6.07 6.77
N SER A 29 10.77 -5.82 5.45
CA SER A 29 9.69 -5.18 4.70
C SER A 29 8.34 -5.91 4.85
N GLN A 30 8.37 -7.24 4.97
CA GLN A 30 7.17 -8.03 5.28
C GLN A 30 6.60 -7.66 6.66
N LYS A 31 7.46 -7.55 7.68
CA LYS A 31 6.99 -7.22 9.03
C LYS A 31 6.41 -5.81 9.10
N VAL A 32 7.06 -4.85 8.44
CA VAL A 32 6.54 -3.48 8.31
C VAL A 32 5.17 -3.53 7.64
N ARG A 33 5.03 -4.28 6.55
CA ARG A 33 3.76 -4.41 5.80
C ARG A 33 2.62 -4.94 6.69
N GLU A 34 2.86 -6.01 7.45
CA GLU A 34 1.85 -6.57 8.37
C GLU A 34 1.29 -5.52 9.34
N VAL A 35 2.15 -4.60 9.80
CA VAL A 35 1.77 -3.55 10.76
C VAL A 35 1.05 -2.40 10.08
N VAL A 36 1.50 -1.96 8.90
CA VAL A 36 0.98 -0.75 8.25
C VAL A 36 -0.22 -1.01 7.34
N GLU A 37 -0.37 -2.21 6.79
CA GLU A 37 -1.40 -2.52 5.80
C GLU A 37 -2.84 -2.19 6.26
N PRO A 38 -3.24 -2.43 7.53
CA PRO A 38 -4.56 -2.01 8.02
C PRO A 38 -4.82 -0.50 7.86
N TYR A 39 -3.83 0.34 8.17
CA TYR A 39 -3.93 1.79 8.05
C TYR A 39 -3.94 2.24 6.58
N VAL A 40 -3.20 1.55 5.72
CA VAL A 40 -3.24 1.79 4.27
C VAL A 40 -4.63 1.47 3.72
N ARG A 41 -5.24 0.36 4.14
CA ARG A 41 -6.59 -0.02 3.74
C ARG A 41 -7.63 0.98 4.26
N GLU A 42 -7.53 1.39 5.51
CA GLU A 42 -8.39 2.44 6.09
C GLU A 42 -8.28 3.75 5.29
N ALA A 43 -7.06 4.20 4.99
CA ALA A 43 -6.83 5.44 4.25
C ALA A 43 -7.33 5.40 2.79
N LEU A 44 -7.40 4.21 2.17
CA LEU A 44 -7.93 4.04 0.82
C LEU A 44 -9.46 3.99 0.78
N GLY A 45 -10.13 3.78 1.93
CA GLY A 45 -11.58 3.67 2.01
C GLY A 45 -12.12 2.58 1.09
N ASP A 46 -13.10 2.94 0.25
CA ASP A 46 -13.73 2.02 -0.69
C ASP A 46 -12.90 1.76 -1.96
N LEU A 47 -11.79 2.47 -2.16
CA LEU A 47 -10.95 2.26 -3.33
C LEU A 47 -10.21 0.93 -3.20
N ARG A 48 -10.63 -0.05 -3.99
CA ARG A 48 -10.02 -1.38 -3.97
C ARG A 48 -8.54 -1.35 -4.38
N ILE A 49 -7.77 -2.24 -3.77
CA ILE A 49 -6.40 -2.56 -4.16
C ILE A 49 -6.49 -3.70 -5.18
N ALA A 50 -5.79 -3.57 -6.31
CA ALA A 50 -5.74 -4.62 -7.32
C ALA A 50 -5.15 -5.93 -6.74
N ASP A 51 -5.62 -7.09 -7.22
CA ASP A 51 -5.10 -8.39 -6.79
C ASP A 51 -3.61 -8.55 -7.12
N ASP A 52 -3.17 -7.93 -8.23
CA ASP A 52 -1.79 -7.87 -8.70
C ASP A 52 -1.04 -6.60 -8.28
N CYS A 53 -1.58 -5.84 -7.32
CA CYS A 53 -0.97 -4.60 -6.85
C CYS A 53 0.45 -4.85 -6.34
N ILE A 54 1.40 -4.06 -6.85
CA ILE A 54 2.81 -4.15 -6.43
C ILE A 54 3.03 -3.29 -5.19
N TRP A 55 3.58 -3.90 -4.14
CA TRP A 55 3.92 -3.22 -2.89
C TRP A 55 5.43 -3.08 -2.75
N TYR A 56 5.90 -1.83 -2.62
CA TYR A 56 7.27 -1.48 -2.26
C TYR A 56 7.25 -0.96 -0.82
N VAL A 57 7.70 -1.77 0.12
CA VAL A 57 7.67 -1.44 1.56
C VAL A 57 9.10 -1.30 2.06
N ASN A 58 9.46 -0.09 2.48
CA ASN A 58 10.82 0.32 2.80
C ASN A 58 11.83 -0.18 1.74
N PRO A 59 11.64 0.19 0.46
CA PRO A 59 12.60 -0.16 -0.61
C PRO A 59 13.98 0.46 -0.38
#